data_AF-A0A9P4MQS4-F1
#
_entry.id   AF-A0A9P4MQS4-F1
#
_cell.length_a   1.000
_cell.length_b   1.000
_cell.length_c   1.000
_cell.angle_alpha   90.00
_cell.angle_beta   90.00
_cell.angle_gamma   90.00
#
_symmetry.space_group_name_H-M   'P 1'
#
loop_
_entity.id
_entity.type
_entity.pdbx_description
1 polymer ?
#
loop_
_entity_poly.entity_id
_entity_poly.type
_entity_poly.pdbx_seq_one_letter_code
_entity_poly.pdbx_strand_id
1 'polypeptide(L)'
;MASPEEAKPILHHLLSKLQEPSAKHYERYHEWIESHPGLEDFLYGRLRPEVLRYLQRGVRLVDAMKSIGGDLQFKGRAVYVHGVAGLDNLTRMYIGQSNQLSTRIWKQHHYFRYRRDNPSLHYYAVQNSTYDVWAVLATLPAGINSSAPGMDRPDLVLNILEMWCGLLFRCLPRQFLREYLPSEFPVPAGPPDGLNIDCPLDHGLDIKEHEWVDMSQTQDPLVKEACG
;
A
#
# COMPACT_ATOMS: atom_id res chain seq x y z
N MET A 1 -2.73 9.32 -8.80
CA MET A 1 -2.96 7.86 -8.93
C MET A 1 -2.54 7.47 -10.32
N ALA A 2 -2.12 6.21 -10.49
CA ALA A 2 -1.76 5.64 -11.76
C ALA A 2 -2.98 5.44 -12.67
N SER A 3 -2.75 5.36 -13.97
CA SER A 3 -3.76 4.84 -14.90
C SER A 3 -3.76 3.30 -14.90
N PRO A 4 -4.81 2.63 -15.42
CA PRO A 4 -4.81 1.17 -15.56
C PRO A 4 -3.66 0.64 -16.42
N GLU A 5 -3.28 1.37 -17.46
CA GLU A 5 -2.22 1.01 -18.39
C GLU A 5 -0.83 1.06 -17.73
N GLU A 6 -0.65 1.93 -16.73
CA GLU A 6 0.59 2.02 -15.94
C GLU A 6 0.74 0.85 -14.96
N ALA A 7 -0.33 0.08 -14.66
CA ALA A 7 -0.31 -0.85 -13.55
C ALA A 7 0.71 -1.99 -13.73
N LYS A 8 0.75 -2.61 -14.91
CA LYS A 8 1.72 -3.67 -15.22
C LYS A 8 3.15 -3.12 -15.36
N PRO A 9 3.40 -2.02 -16.09
CA PRO A 9 4.73 -1.37 -16.11
C PRO A 9 5.28 -1.03 -14.72
N ILE A 10 4.47 -0.51 -13.79
CA ILE A 10 4.92 -0.22 -12.42
C ILE A 10 5.31 -1.50 -11.69
N LEU A 11 4.52 -2.58 -11.82
CA LEU A 11 4.84 -3.86 -11.18
C LEU A 11 6.14 -4.44 -11.73
N HIS A 12 6.29 -4.46 -13.06
CA HIS A 12 7.48 -4.93 -13.74
C HIS A 12 8.72 -4.16 -13.26
N HIS A 13 8.64 -2.83 -13.27
CA HIS A 13 9.73 -1.97 -12.80
C HIS A 13 10.09 -2.23 -11.34
N LEU A 14 9.10 -2.37 -10.45
CA LEU A 14 9.34 -2.70 -9.05
C LEU A 14 10.11 -4.01 -8.89
N LEU A 15 9.70 -5.07 -9.61
CA LEU A 15 10.39 -6.36 -9.56
C LEU A 15 11.82 -6.26 -10.10
N SER A 16 12.01 -5.58 -11.25
CA SER A 16 13.35 -5.34 -11.79
C SER A 16 14.23 -4.57 -10.83
N LYS A 17 13.68 -3.54 -10.17
CA LYS A 17 14.40 -2.72 -9.18
C LYS A 17 14.89 -3.57 -8.02
N LEU A 18 14.06 -4.49 -7.52
CA LEU A 18 14.41 -5.41 -6.44
C LEU A 18 15.48 -6.45 -6.81
N GLN A 19 15.76 -6.62 -8.11
CA GLN A 19 16.82 -7.49 -8.63
C GLN A 19 18.10 -6.72 -8.97
N GLU A 20 18.15 -5.39 -8.82
CA GLU A 20 19.37 -4.63 -9.03
C GLU A 20 20.35 -4.84 -7.86
N PRO A 21 21.63 -5.20 -8.09
CA PRO A 21 22.61 -5.39 -7.01
C PRO A 21 22.83 -4.18 -6.11
N SER A 22 22.52 -2.98 -6.60
CA SER A 22 22.58 -1.72 -5.85
C SER A 22 21.33 -1.43 -5.02
N ALA A 23 20.24 -2.17 -5.20
CA ALA A 23 19.00 -1.94 -4.47
C ALA A 23 19.15 -2.33 -3.01
N LYS A 24 18.60 -1.49 -2.11
CA LYS A 24 18.62 -1.72 -0.66
C LYS A 24 18.12 -3.13 -0.29
N HIS A 25 17.05 -3.57 -0.95
CA HIS A 25 16.39 -4.84 -0.64
C HIS A 25 16.89 -6.02 -1.48
N TYR A 26 17.98 -5.87 -2.24
CA TYR A 26 18.51 -6.90 -3.14
C TYR A 26 18.67 -8.25 -2.43
N GLU A 27 19.45 -8.29 -1.34
CA GLU A 27 19.73 -9.51 -0.56
C GLU A 27 18.47 -10.28 -0.14
N ARG A 28 17.36 -9.56 0.07
CA ARG A 28 16.10 -10.15 0.54
C ARG A 28 15.22 -10.68 -0.58
N TYR A 29 15.17 -9.98 -1.72
CA TYR A 29 14.17 -10.27 -2.76
C TYR A 29 14.76 -10.86 -4.04
N HIS A 30 16.04 -10.63 -4.39
CA HIS A 30 16.55 -10.99 -5.70
C HIS A 30 16.45 -12.50 -6.01
N GLU A 31 17.03 -13.36 -5.16
CA GLU A 31 17.03 -14.82 -5.35
C GLU A 31 15.60 -15.38 -5.29
N TRP A 32 14.77 -14.80 -4.42
CA TRP A 32 13.36 -15.20 -4.31
C TRP A 32 12.55 -14.82 -5.55
N ILE A 33 12.79 -13.65 -6.17
CA ILE A 33 12.13 -13.29 -7.43
C ILE A 33 12.61 -14.20 -8.56
N GLU A 34 13.92 -14.45 -8.67
CA GLU A 34 14.51 -15.28 -9.73
C GLU A 34 14.04 -16.74 -9.69
N SER A 35 13.86 -17.29 -8.48
CA SER A 35 13.38 -18.67 -8.28
C SER A 35 11.89 -18.88 -8.63
N HIS A 36 11.13 -17.81 -8.90
CA HIS A 36 9.69 -17.87 -9.13
C HIS A 36 9.27 -17.36 -10.52
N PRO A 37 9.46 -18.15 -11.59
CA PRO A 37 8.95 -17.80 -12.91
C PRO A 37 7.43 -17.62 -12.87
N GLY A 38 6.95 -16.55 -13.50
CA GLY A 38 5.51 -16.19 -13.50
C GLY A 38 5.04 -15.42 -12.25
N LEU A 39 5.95 -15.02 -11.35
CA LEU A 39 5.60 -14.19 -10.18
C LEU A 39 4.91 -12.89 -10.57
N GLU A 40 5.37 -12.19 -11.62
CA GLU A 40 4.76 -10.93 -12.08
C GLU A 40 3.29 -11.13 -12.47
N ASP A 41 2.99 -12.12 -13.31
CA ASP A 41 1.63 -12.42 -13.74
C ASP A 41 0.76 -12.91 -12.58
N PHE A 42 1.34 -13.66 -11.64
CA PHE A 42 0.66 -14.06 -10.42
C PHE A 42 0.25 -12.85 -9.57
N LEU A 43 1.20 -11.95 -9.26
CA LEU A 43 0.98 -10.73 -8.49
C LEU A 43 -0.06 -9.84 -9.18
N TYR A 44 0.07 -9.61 -10.49
CA TYR A 44 -0.90 -8.85 -11.27
C TYR A 44 -2.30 -9.47 -11.19
N GLY A 45 -2.38 -10.80 -11.32
CA GLY A 45 -3.62 -11.56 -11.19
C GLY A 45 -4.20 -11.62 -9.78
N ARG A 46 -3.52 -11.11 -8.75
CA ARG A 46 -4.09 -10.93 -7.39
C ARG A 46 -4.76 -9.58 -7.21
N LEU A 47 -4.43 -8.58 -8.04
CA LEU A 47 -5.11 -7.29 -8.01
C LEU A 47 -6.56 -7.46 -8.46
N ARG A 48 -7.50 -6.96 -7.65
CA ARG A 48 -8.91 -7.06 -7.99
C ARG A 48 -9.23 -6.18 -9.22
N PRO A 49 -10.02 -6.65 -10.20
CA PRO A 49 -10.38 -5.87 -11.39
C PRO A 49 -11.08 -4.54 -11.05
N GLU A 50 -11.80 -4.47 -9.93
CA GLU A 50 -12.42 -3.24 -9.47
C GLU A 50 -11.41 -2.12 -9.19
N VAL A 51 -10.17 -2.46 -8.80
CA VAL A 51 -9.10 -1.48 -8.59
C VAL A 51 -8.73 -0.81 -9.91
N LEU A 52 -8.54 -1.59 -10.98
CA LEU A 52 -8.24 -1.04 -12.30
C LEU A 52 -9.38 -0.15 -12.81
N ARG A 53 -10.64 -0.58 -12.63
CA ARG A 53 -11.81 0.25 -12.97
C ARG A 53 -11.87 1.54 -12.18
N TYR A 54 -11.45 1.54 -10.92
CA TYR A 54 -11.36 2.75 -10.10
C TYR A 54 -10.23 3.68 -10.60
N LEU A 55 -9.05 3.14 -10.87
CA LEU A 55 -7.92 3.90 -11.43
C LEU A 55 -8.29 4.57 -12.77
N GLN A 56 -9.04 3.87 -13.63
CA GLN A 56 -9.53 4.39 -14.90
C GLN A 56 -10.37 5.68 -14.75
N ARG A 57 -11.06 5.84 -13.62
CA ARG A 57 -11.86 7.05 -13.37
C ARG A 57 -10.98 8.26 -13.07
N GLY A 58 -9.76 8.06 -12.57
CA GLY A 58 -8.84 9.14 -12.19
C GLY A 58 -9.30 10.01 -11.01
N VAL A 59 -10.40 9.65 -10.34
CA VAL A 59 -11.04 10.47 -9.30
C VAL A 59 -10.51 10.11 -7.90
N ARG A 60 -9.91 11.07 -7.19
CA ARG A 60 -9.42 10.91 -5.81
C ARG A 60 -10.46 11.34 -4.77
N LEU A 61 -11.68 10.82 -4.85
CA LEU A 61 -12.75 11.09 -3.87
C LEU A 61 -12.98 9.85 -2.99
N VAL A 62 -13.16 10.06 -1.69
CA VAL A 62 -13.37 8.95 -0.74
C VAL A 62 -14.57 8.08 -1.13
N ASP A 63 -15.69 8.70 -1.49
CA ASP A 63 -16.91 7.99 -1.86
C ASP A 63 -16.73 7.12 -3.12
N ALA A 64 -15.90 7.55 -4.06
CA ALA A 64 -15.64 6.79 -5.28
C ALA A 64 -14.94 5.45 -5.02
N MET A 65 -14.17 5.32 -3.92
CA MET A 65 -13.52 4.06 -3.55
C MET A 65 -14.50 2.96 -3.14
N LYS A 66 -15.76 3.29 -2.80
CA LYS A 66 -16.79 2.27 -2.58
C LYS A 66 -16.96 1.33 -3.77
N SER A 67 -16.67 1.83 -4.98
CA SER A 67 -16.70 1.02 -6.20
C SER A 67 -15.62 -0.07 -6.25
N ILE A 68 -14.57 0.04 -5.44
CA ILE A 68 -13.59 -1.04 -5.25
C ILE A 68 -14.23 -2.16 -4.43
N GLY A 69 -14.88 -1.82 -3.30
CA GLY A 69 -15.57 -2.77 -2.43
C GLY A 69 -14.67 -3.91 -1.92
N GLY A 70 -15.21 -5.12 -1.87
CA GLY A 70 -14.50 -6.34 -1.42
C GLY A 70 -15.00 -6.85 -0.07
N ASP A 71 -14.65 -8.10 0.26
CA ASP A 71 -15.08 -8.74 1.49
C ASP A 71 -14.19 -8.31 2.68
N LEU A 72 -14.65 -7.32 3.45
CA LEU A 72 -13.98 -6.88 4.68
C LEU A 72 -14.10 -7.92 5.83
N GLN A 73 -14.93 -8.96 5.68
CA GLN A 73 -14.99 -10.09 6.60
C GLN A 73 -14.04 -11.22 6.19
N PHE A 74 -13.30 -11.07 5.09
CA PHE A 74 -12.38 -12.08 4.60
C PHE A 74 -11.38 -12.49 5.69
N LYS A 75 -11.29 -13.80 5.93
CA LYS A 75 -10.48 -14.38 6.99
C LYS A 75 -9.12 -14.87 6.49
N GLY A 76 -8.42 -14.05 5.72
CA GLY A 76 -7.11 -14.42 5.19
C GLY A 76 -6.20 -13.23 4.92
N ARG A 77 -5.15 -13.53 4.15
CA ARG A 77 -4.10 -12.61 3.73
C ARG A 77 -4.60 -11.66 2.65
N ALA A 78 -4.49 -10.35 2.88
CA ALA A 78 -4.98 -9.36 1.94
C ALA A 78 -4.23 -8.04 2.02
N VAL A 79 -4.32 -7.27 0.94
CA VAL A 79 -3.98 -5.85 0.87
C VAL A 79 -5.27 -5.05 0.79
N TYR A 80 -5.37 -3.96 1.55
CA TYR A 80 -6.53 -3.09 1.63
C TYR A 80 -6.14 -1.62 1.43
N VAL A 81 -7.11 -0.80 1.06
CA VAL A 81 -7.03 0.65 1.09
C VAL A 81 -8.03 1.20 2.11
N HIS A 82 -7.60 2.23 2.81
CA HIS A 82 -8.43 3.08 3.64
C HIS A 82 -8.29 4.50 3.12
N GLY A 83 -9.35 5.07 2.56
CA GLY A 83 -9.34 6.50 2.28
C GLY A 83 -10.20 7.29 3.23
N VAL A 84 -9.68 8.45 3.60
CA VAL A 84 -10.10 9.25 4.74
C VAL A 84 -10.34 10.67 4.24
N ALA A 85 -11.54 11.18 4.45
CA ALA A 85 -11.92 12.55 4.11
C ALA A 85 -11.65 13.43 5.33
N GLY A 86 -10.57 14.20 5.26
CA GLY A 86 -10.17 15.11 6.33
C GLY A 86 -11.18 16.25 6.52
N LEU A 87 -11.12 16.90 7.68
CA LEU A 87 -11.89 18.13 7.97
C LEU A 87 -11.53 19.29 7.03
N ASP A 88 -10.36 19.21 6.39
CA ASP A 88 -9.86 20.14 5.38
C ASP A 88 -10.33 19.82 3.94
N ASN A 89 -11.28 18.89 3.79
CA ASN A 89 -11.79 18.40 2.51
C ASN A 89 -10.74 17.68 1.63
N LEU A 90 -9.56 17.35 2.16
CA LEU A 90 -8.57 16.56 1.44
C LEU A 90 -8.82 15.07 1.64
N THR A 91 -8.72 14.30 0.54
CA THR A 91 -8.81 12.84 0.56
C THR A 91 -7.42 12.23 0.71
N ARG A 92 -7.15 11.66 1.88
CA ARG A 92 -5.90 10.93 2.16
C ARG A 92 -6.14 9.44 2.02
N MET A 93 -5.11 8.69 1.64
CA MET A 93 -5.19 7.25 1.43
C MET A 93 -4.09 6.56 2.22
N TYR A 94 -4.44 5.45 2.85
CA TYR A 94 -3.54 4.51 3.49
C TYR A 94 -3.71 3.16 2.82
N ILE A 95 -2.62 2.53 2.42
CA ILE A 95 -2.62 1.14 1.97
C ILE A 95 -1.94 0.30 3.03
N GLY A 96 -2.53 -0.85 3.35
CA GLY A 96 -2.00 -1.75 4.34
C GLY A 96 -2.15 -3.21 3.93
N GLN A 97 -1.29 -4.06 4.47
CA GLN A 97 -1.44 -5.52 4.39
C GLN A 97 -1.91 -6.13 5.71
N SER A 98 -2.40 -7.36 5.65
CA SER A 98 -2.68 -8.17 6.84
C SER A 98 -2.68 -9.65 6.54
N ASN A 99 -2.28 -10.47 7.52
CA ASN A 99 -2.50 -11.91 7.51
C ASN A 99 -3.94 -12.32 7.87
N GLN A 100 -4.70 -11.41 8.48
CA GLN A 100 -6.06 -11.64 8.95
C GLN A 100 -6.88 -10.37 8.76
N LEU A 101 -7.33 -10.12 7.53
CA LEU A 101 -7.98 -8.85 7.15
C LEU A 101 -9.11 -8.45 8.09
N SER A 102 -10.10 -9.33 8.33
CA SER A 102 -11.23 -9.02 9.21
C SER A 102 -10.79 -8.56 10.61
N THR A 103 -9.78 -9.21 11.20
CA THR A 103 -9.24 -8.78 12.50
C THR A 103 -8.58 -7.39 12.41
N ARG A 104 -7.77 -7.15 11.36
CA ARG A 104 -7.09 -5.86 11.15
C ARG A 104 -8.10 -4.71 10.98
N ILE A 105 -9.14 -4.92 10.19
CA ILE A 105 -10.17 -3.89 9.98
C ILE A 105 -11.02 -3.69 11.24
N TRP A 106 -11.65 -4.75 11.77
CA TRP A 106 -12.71 -4.61 12.77
C TRP A 106 -12.22 -4.53 14.21
N LYS A 107 -11.13 -5.23 14.56
CA LYS A 107 -10.62 -5.28 15.94
C LYS A 107 -9.48 -4.31 16.20
N GLN A 108 -8.85 -3.78 15.15
CA GLN A 108 -7.74 -2.84 15.26
C GLN A 108 -8.16 -1.47 14.73
N HIS A 109 -8.34 -1.33 13.42
CA HIS A 109 -8.59 -0.03 12.80
C HIS A 109 -9.90 0.64 13.24
N HIS A 110 -11.01 -0.09 13.30
CA HIS A 110 -12.28 0.45 13.81
C HIS A 110 -12.31 0.60 15.33
N TYR A 111 -11.46 -0.11 16.06
CA TYR A 111 -11.54 -0.13 17.52
C TYR A 111 -10.78 1.04 18.13
N PHE A 112 -11.53 2.03 18.63
CA PHE A 112 -10.98 3.26 19.21
C PHE A 112 -9.86 3.01 20.23
N ARG A 113 -10.04 2.05 21.15
CA ARG A 113 -9.03 1.75 22.17
C ARG A 113 -7.73 1.26 21.55
N TYR A 114 -7.81 0.41 20.52
CA TYR A 114 -6.62 -0.02 19.80
C TYR A 114 -5.90 1.16 19.15
N ARG A 115 -6.63 2.04 18.47
CA ARG A 115 -6.05 3.24 17.82
C ARG A 115 -5.36 4.17 18.82
N ARG A 116 -5.98 4.39 19.99
CA ARG A 116 -5.41 5.20 21.07
C ARG A 116 -4.11 4.60 21.60
N ASP A 117 -4.07 3.27 21.76
CA ASP A 117 -2.92 2.58 22.36
C ASP A 117 -1.80 2.30 21.33
N ASN A 118 -2.04 2.55 20.03
CA ASN A 118 -1.09 2.31 18.94
C ASN A 118 -1.03 3.55 18.01
N PRO A 119 -0.56 4.72 18.50
CA PRO A 119 -0.60 5.97 17.74
C PRO A 119 0.15 5.85 16.40
N SER A 120 -0.44 6.41 15.36
CA SER A 120 0.14 6.49 14.01
C SER A 120 -0.48 7.66 13.24
N LEU A 121 0.22 8.15 12.20
CA LEU A 121 -0.32 9.18 11.30
C LEU A 121 -1.67 8.75 10.71
N HIS A 122 -1.80 7.47 10.35
CA HIS A 122 -3.04 6.90 9.86
C HIS A 122 -4.19 7.08 10.86
N TYR A 123 -4.00 6.74 12.13
CA TYR A 123 -5.05 6.90 13.13
C TYR A 123 -5.35 8.34 13.50
N TYR A 124 -4.32 9.18 13.50
CA TYR A 124 -4.49 10.62 13.66
C TYR A 124 -5.38 11.20 12.54
N ALA A 125 -5.16 10.77 11.28
CA ALA A 125 -6.02 11.17 10.17
C ALA A 125 -7.47 10.72 10.34
N VAL A 126 -7.71 9.49 10.79
CA VAL A 126 -9.07 8.99 11.03
C VAL A 126 -9.76 9.74 12.17
N GLN A 127 -9.04 10.11 13.23
CA GLN A 127 -9.59 10.94 14.31
C GLN A 127 -10.00 12.34 13.82
N ASN A 128 -9.27 12.88 12.83
CA ASN A 128 -9.51 14.18 12.22
C ASN A 128 -10.22 14.09 10.86
N SER A 129 -11.23 13.23 10.77
CA SER A 129 -11.98 12.97 9.54
C SER A 129 -13.49 13.09 9.74
N THR A 130 -14.20 13.40 8.65
CA THR A 130 -15.68 13.39 8.62
C THR A 130 -16.24 12.10 8.07
N TYR A 131 -15.48 11.42 7.23
CA TYR A 131 -15.94 10.25 6.50
C TYR A 131 -14.76 9.38 6.07
N ASP A 132 -14.97 8.07 6.06
CA ASP A 132 -13.95 7.12 5.65
C ASP A 132 -14.54 5.90 4.91
N VAL A 133 -13.71 5.28 4.06
CA VAL A 133 -14.06 4.11 3.25
C VAL A 133 -12.93 3.11 3.25
N TRP A 134 -13.29 1.85 3.47
CA TRP A 134 -12.42 0.68 3.36
C TRP A 134 -12.72 -0.11 2.10
N ALA A 135 -11.69 -0.60 1.44
CA ALA A 135 -11.82 -1.54 0.33
C ALA A 135 -10.67 -2.54 0.29
N VAL A 136 -10.90 -3.70 -0.32
CA VAL A 136 -9.89 -4.75 -0.50
C VAL A 136 -9.25 -4.58 -1.87
N LEU A 137 -7.92 -4.54 -1.95
CA LEU A 137 -7.20 -4.38 -3.21
C LEU A 137 -6.78 -5.73 -3.81
N ALA A 138 -6.29 -6.63 -2.95
CA ALA A 138 -5.82 -7.95 -3.34
C ALA A 138 -6.04 -8.96 -2.20
N THR A 139 -6.24 -10.23 -2.55
CA THR A 139 -6.34 -11.34 -1.59
C THR A 139 -5.44 -12.47 -2.02
N LEU A 140 -4.74 -13.09 -1.08
CA LEU A 140 -3.97 -14.30 -1.33
C LEU A 140 -4.80 -15.55 -1.01
N PRO A 141 -4.60 -16.64 -1.76
CA PRO A 141 -5.29 -17.89 -1.48
C PRO A 141 -4.98 -18.41 -0.07
N ALA A 142 -5.97 -19.04 0.55
CA ALA A 142 -5.78 -19.75 1.81
C ALA A 142 -5.17 -21.13 1.53
N GLY A 143 -3.97 -21.40 2.06
CA GLY A 143 -3.33 -22.71 1.97
C GLY A 143 -1.81 -22.64 2.11
N ILE A 144 -1.21 -23.63 2.77
CA ILE A 144 0.26 -23.78 2.93
C ILE A 144 0.87 -24.47 1.69
N ASN A 145 0.04 -25.09 0.84
CA ASN A 145 0.48 -25.95 -0.27
C ASN A 145 0.09 -25.40 -1.65
N SER A 146 -0.06 -24.08 -1.83
CA SER A 146 -0.26 -23.57 -3.18
C SER A 146 1.07 -23.62 -3.93
N SER A 147 1.16 -24.39 -5.01
CA SER A 147 2.26 -24.34 -5.98
C SER A 147 2.28 -23.05 -6.80
N ALA A 148 1.64 -21.99 -6.30
CA ALA A 148 1.58 -20.70 -6.95
C ALA A 148 2.92 -19.96 -6.73
N PRO A 149 3.40 -19.19 -7.72
CA PRO A 149 4.66 -18.47 -7.62
C PRO A 149 4.74 -17.60 -6.35
N GLY A 150 5.86 -17.71 -5.61
CA GLY A 150 6.19 -16.91 -4.44
C GLY A 150 5.44 -17.28 -3.15
N MET A 151 4.54 -18.26 -3.18
CA MET A 151 3.73 -18.62 -2.01
C MET A 151 4.46 -19.49 -0.97
N ASP A 152 5.72 -19.85 -1.23
CA ASP A 152 6.68 -20.31 -0.22
C ASP A 152 7.03 -19.19 0.78
N ARG A 153 6.94 -17.92 0.34
CA ARG A 153 7.13 -16.69 1.13
C ARG A 153 5.96 -15.73 0.96
N PRO A 154 4.78 -16.05 1.50
CA PRO A 154 3.59 -15.20 1.36
C PRO A 154 3.75 -13.83 2.03
N ASP A 155 4.71 -13.67 2.96
CA ASP A 155 5.09 -12.39 3.52
C ASP A 155 5.72 -11.45 2.47
N LEU A 156 6.65 -11.96 1.64
CA LEU A 156 7.27 -11.17 0.58
C LEU A 156 6.27 -10.82 -0.52
N VAL A 157 5.37 -11.74 -0.85
CA VAL A 157 4.25 -11.49 -1.77
C VAL A 157 3.40 -10.33 -1.29
N LEU A 158 3.01 -10.33 0.00
CA LEU A 158 2.20 -9.25 0.55
C LEU A 158 2.98 -7.92 0.53
N ASN A 159 4.26 -7.91 0.90
CA ASN A 159 5.09 -6.70 0.88
C ASN A 159 5.13 -6.06 -0.51
N ILE A 160 5.33 -6.87 -1.57
CA ILE A 160 5.34 -6.39 -2.94
C ILE A 160 3.96 -5.91 -3.37
N LEU A 161 2.88 -6.62 -3.04
CA LEU A 161 1.52 -6.18 -3.36
C LEU A 161 1.17 -4.86 -2.66
N GLU A 162 1.56 -4.69 -1.40
CA GLU A 162 1.36 -3.46 -0.64
C GLU A 162 2.18 -2.30 -1.25
N MET A 163 3.46 -2.54 -1.54
CA MET A 163 4.34 -1.57 -2.21
C MET A 163 3.76 -1.15 -3.57
N TRP A 164 3.42 -2.12 -4.40
CA TRP A 164 2.85 -1.89 -5.72
C TRP A 164 1.54 -1.11 -5.64
N CYS A 165 0.62 -1.49 -4.75
CA CYS A 165 -0.60 -0.74 -4.56
C CYS A 165 -0.33 0.68 -4.04
N GLY A 166 0.64 0.85 -3.12
CA GLY A 166 1.13 2.16 -2.67
C GLY A 166 1.59 3.06 -3.82
N LEU A 167 2.31 2.48 -4.78
CA LEU A 167 2.71 3.15 -6.02
C LEU A 167 1.49 3.48 -6.87
N LEU A 168 0.58 2.53 -7.15
CA LEU A 168 -0.63 2.77 -7.95
C LEU A 168 -1.48 3.92 -7.40
N PHE A 169 -1.68 3.97 -6.08
CA PHE A 169 -2.49 5.03 -5.46
C PHE A 169 -1.70 6.32 -5.21
N ARG A 170 -0.37 6.29 -5.41
CA ARG A 170 0.56 7.40 -5.11
C ARG A 170 0.39 7.88 -3.66
N CYS A 171 0.30 6.92 -2.74
CA CYS A 171 0.09 7.18 -1.31
C CYS A 171 1.30 6.82 -0.43
N LEU A 172 2.43 6.50 -1.04
CA LEU A 172 3.72 6.42 -0.36
C LEU A 172 4.32 7.83 -0.22
N PRO A 173 5.27 8.04 0.72
CA PRO A 173 6.06 9.24 0.78
C PRO A 173 6.79 9.51 -0.54
N ARG A 174 7.02 10.79 -0.86
CA ARG A 174 7.57 11.22 -2.16
C ARG A 174 8.95 10.64 -2.45
N GLN A 175 9.74 10.37 -1.41
CA GLN A 175 11.03 9.70 -1.53
C GLN A 175 10.87 8.32 -2.17
N PHE A 176 10.01 7.46 -1.60
CA PHE A 176 9.74 6.13 -2.15
C PHE A 176 9.05 6.21 -3.51
N LEU A 177 8.15 7.19 -3.74
CA LEU A 177 7.57 7.37 -5.07
C LEU A 177 8.62 7.70 -6.12
N ARG A 178 9.64 8.50 -5.80
CA ARG A 178 10.74 8.82 -6.75
C ARG A 178 11.67 7.64 -6.98
N GLU A 179 11.87 6.82 -5.97
CA GLU A 179 12.78 5.68 -6.03
C GLU A 179 12.19 4.49 -6.80
N TYR A 180 10.91 4.21 -6.61
CA TYR A 180 10.27 2.98 -7.09
C TYR A 180 9.25 3.18 -8.22
N LEU A 181 8.96 4.42 -8.63
CA LEU A 181 8.22 4.64 -9.87
C LEU A 181 9.18 4.68 -11.06
N PRO A 182 8.77 4.13 -12.21
CA PRO A 182 9.38 4.47 -13.49
C PRO A 182 9.49 6.00 -13.65
N SER A 183 10.65 6.46 -14.13
CA SER A 183 11.00 7.88 -14.24
C SER A 183 10.03 8.72 -15.07
N GLU A 184 9.33 8.08 -15.99
CA GLU A 184 8.31 8.66 -16.87
C GLU A 184 6.99 8.92 -16.15
N PHE A 185 6.75 8.32 -14.98
CA PHE A 185 5.51 8.45 -14.24
C PHE A 185 5.61 9.54 -13.16
N PRO A 186 4.63 10.46 -13.11
CA PRO A 186 4.73 11.63 -12.24
C PRO A 186 4.56 11.29 -10.77
N VAL A 187 5.39 11.94 -9.95
CA VAL A 187 5.23 12.04 -8.49
C VAL A 187 4.38 13.28 -8.20
N PRO A 188 3.30 13.18 -7.40
CA PRO A 188 2.49 14.34 -7.02
C PRO A 188 3.32 15.43 -6.32
N ALA A 189 3.19 16.68 -6.77
CA ALA A 189 3.96 17.81 -6.24
C ALA A 189 3.31 18.51 -5.03
N GLY A 190 2.01 18.28 -4.80
CA GLY A 190 1.21 18.97 -3.77
C GLY A 190 0.36 18.01 -2.93
N PRO A 191 -0.32 18.54 -1.90
CA PRO A 191 -1.18 17.74 -1.02
C PRO A 191 -2.41 17.19 -1.77
N PRO A 192 -3.09 16.17 -1.21
CA PRO A 192 -2.71 15.46 0.00
C PRO A 192 -1.54 14.51 -0.23
N ASP A 193 -0.65 14.43 0.76
CA ASP A 193 0.31 13.34 0.83
C ASP A 193 -0.43 12.06 1.29
N GLY A 194 0.20 10.90 1.10
CA GLY A 194 -0.36 9.64 1.59
C GLY A 194 -0.17 9.47 3.10
N LEU A 195 -0.91 8.52 3.67
CA LEU A 195 -0.81 8.18 5.10
C LEU A 195 0.20 7.05 5.37
N ASN A 196 0.74 6.42 4.33
CA ASN A 196 1.88 5.52 4.47
C ASN A 196 3.13 6.35 4.77
N ILE A 197 3.85 5.98 5.83
CA ILE A 197 5.12 6.61 6.21
C ILE A 197 6.29 5.63 6.15
N ASP A 198 6.01 4.33 6.31
CA ASP A 198 7.00 3.27 6.23
C ASP A 198 7.07 2.66 4.83
N CYS A 199 8.25 2.15 4.47
CA CYS A 199 8.42 1.39 3.23
C CYS A 199 7.82 -0.02 3.39
N PRO A 200 6.81 -0.41 2.59
CA PRO A 200 6.22 -1.75 2.70
C PRO A 200 7.22 -2.91 2.51
N LEU A 201 8.31 -2.67 1.79
CA LEU A 201 9.37 -3.67 1.55
C LEU A 201 10.20 -3.97 2.81
N ASP A 202 10.19 -3.07 3.81
CA ASP A 202 10.89 -3.23 5.10
C ASP A 202 10.09 -4.11 6.08
N HIS A 203 8.83 -4.45 5.80
CA HIS A 203 8.03 -5.30 6.69
C HIS A 203 8.72 -6.64 6.98
N GLY A 204 8.87 -6.97 8.27
CA GLY A 204 9.58 -8.17 8.75
C GLY A 204 11.07 -7.99 8.97
N LEU A 205 11.63 -6.81 8.67
CA LEU A 205 12.98 -6.41 9.11
C LEU A 205 12.93 -5.85 10.53
N ASP A 206 14.10 -5.79 11.17
CA ASP A 206 14.29 -5.08 12.43
C ASP A 206 14.05 -3.59 12.26
N ILE A 207 13.44 -2.93 13.26
CA ILE A 207 13.07 -1.51 13.19
C ILE A 207 14.26 -0.57 12.93
N LYS A 208 15.48 -1.03 13.22
CA LYS A 208 16.74 -0.29 12.97
C LYS A 208 17.11 -0.24 11.50
N GLU A 209 16.57 -1.15 10.69
CA GLU A 209 16.80 -1.26 9.25
C GLU A 209 15.72 -0.51 8.44
N HIS A 210 14.66 -0.06 9.13
CA HIS A 210 13.56 0.67 8.51
C HIS A 210 14.04 2.04 8.06
N GLU A 211 13.65 2.41 6.85
CA GLU A 211 13.91 3.75 6.34
C GLU A 211 12.88 4.73 6.88
N TRP A 212 13.35 5.66 7.69
CA TRP A 212 12.54 6.75 8.19
C TRP A 212 12.53 7.90 7.19
N VAL A 213 11.35 8.24 6.69
CA VAL A 213 11.21 9.38 5.78
C VAL A 213 11.18 10.67 6.57
N ASP A 214 11.98 11.65 6.13
CA ASP A 214 11.90 13.00 6.65
C ASP A 214 10.60 13.68 6.19
N MET A 215 9.66 13.81 7.12
CA MET A 215 8.38 14.48 6.88
C MET A 215 8.44 15.99 7.12
N SER A 216 9.59 16.57 7.50
CA SER A 216 9.74 18.00 7.80
C SER A 216 9.36 18.91 6.62
N GLN A 217 9.51 18.41 5.39
CA GLN A 217 9.19 19.12 4.15
C GLN A 217 7.79 18.83 3.62
N THR A 218 6.95 18.08 4.34
CA THR A 218 5.57 17.84 3.91
C THR A 218 4.82 19.17 3.79
N GLN A 219 3.96 19.27 2.79
CA GLN A 219 3.05 20.41 2.63
C GLN A 219 1.63 20.08 3.13
N ASP A 220 1.38 18.83 3.52
CA ASP A 220 0.10 18.38 4.01
C ASP A 220 -0.15 18.92 5.43
N PRO A 221 -1.20 19.74 5.65
CA PRO A 221 -1.46 20.35 6.96
C PRO A 221 -1.64 19.33 8.09
N LEU A 222 -2.28 18.20 7.81
CA LEU A 222 -2.56 17.16 8.79
C LEU A 222 -1.28 16.45 9.21
N VAL A 223 -0.37 16.21 8.26
CA VAL A 223 0.93 15.60 8.54
C VAL A 223 1.81 16.55 9.35
N LYS A 224 1.81 17.86 9.01
CA LYS A 224 2.53 18.88 9.79
C LYS A 224 2.06 18.92 11.24
N GLU A 225 0.75 18.87 11.45
CA GLU A 225 0.18 18.88 12.80
C GLU A 225 0.49 17.59 13.58
N ALA A 226 0.46 16.44 12.91
CA ALA A 226 0.74 15.16 13.55
C ALA A 226 2.24 14.94 13.91
N CYS A 227 3.15 15.59 13.18
CA CYS A 227 4.60 15.40 13.30
C CYS A 227 5.35 16.59 13.92
N GLY A 228 4.69 17.74 14.12
CA GLY A 228 5.25 18.93 14.76
C GLY A 228 5.04 18.93 16.27
#